data_AF-A0A0R3X217-F1
#
_entry.id   AF-A0A0R3X217-F1
#
_cell.length_a   1.000
_cell.length_b   1.000
_cell.length_c   1.000
_cell.angle_alpha   90.00
_cell.angle_beta   90.00
_cell.angle_gamma   90.00
#
_symmetry.space_group_name_H-M   'P 1'
#
loop_
_entity.id
_entity.type
_entity.pdbx_description
1 polymer ?
#
loop_
_entity_poly.entity_id
_entity_poly.type
_entity_poly.pdbx_seq_one_letter_code
_entity_poly.pdbx_strand_id
1 'polypeptide(L)'
;MIFVSCHATDEAKSRDLGEIYYFPDAPYENRNVGYFSTVVFPYLNQADFQSPLVAVAFPAIKKMNLSVTIVCKYLNLDVDDVYKFELISRDTP
;
A
#
# COMPACT_ATOMS: atom_id res chain seq x y z
N MET A 1 15.35 -4.05 -3.87
CA MET A 1 14.05 -3.76 -3.25
C MET A 1 13.02 -3.56 -4.34
N ILE A 2 11.80 -4.05 -4.15
CA ILE A 2 10.66 -3.77 -5.03
C ILE A 2 9.76 -2.80 -4.29
N PHE A 3 9.58 -1.59 -4.81
CA PHE A 3 8.89 -0.51 -4.12
C PHE A 3 7.40 -0.47 -4.46
N VAL A 4 6.56 -0.21 -3.46
CA VAL A 4 5.10 -0.17 -3.55
C VAL A 4 4.58 1.16 -3.04
N SER A 5 3.75 1.82 -3.85
CA SER A 5 3.07 3.05 -3.44
C SER A 5 1.57 2.91 -3.64
N CYS A 6 0.83 3.25 -2.59
CA CYS A 6 -0.62 3.34 -2.56
C CYS A 6 -1.07 4.80 -2.57
N HIS A 7 -2.20 5.07 -3.21
CA HIS A 7 -2.87 6.37 -3.19
C HIS A 7 -4.38 6.19 -3.35
N ALA A 8 -5.16 7.13 -2.84
CA ALA A 8 -6.59 7.19 -3.14
C ALA A 8 -6.80 7.60 -4.60
N THR A 9 -7.80 7.03 -5.27
CA THR A 9 -8.19 7.43 -6.63
C THR A 9 -8.83 8.82 -6.67
N ASP A 10 -9.42 9.24 -5.55
CA ASP A 10 -10.10 10.51 -5.38
C ASP A 10 -9.25 11.42 -4.50
N GLU A 11 -8.73 12.50 -5.10
CA GLU A 11 -7.84 13.45 -4.41
C GLU A 11 -8.54 14.17 -3.25
N ALA A 12 -9.84 14.45 -3.37
CA ALA A 12 -10.60 15.10 -2.31
C ALA A 12 -10.70 14.19 -1.08
N LYS A 13 -10.91 12.87 -1.31
CA LYS A 13 -10.95 11.85 -0.25
C LYS A 13 -9.58 11.48 0.29
N SER A 14 -8.51 11.67 -0.50
CA SER A 14 -7.12 11.45 -0.06
C SER A 14 -6.78 12.29 1.17
N ARG A 15 -7.24 13.55 1.22
CA ARG A 15 -7.01 14.45 2.38
C ARG A 15 -7.69 13.97 3.66
N ASP A 16 -8.76 13.19 3.52
CA ASP A 16 -9.53 12.62 4.62
C ASP A 16 -8.89 11.34 5.18
N LEU A 17 -7.96 10.69 4.46
CA LEU A 17 -7.23 9.49 4.92
C LEU A 17 -5.97 9.82 5.74
N GLY A 18 -5.46 11.05 5.60
CA GLY A 18 -4.15 11.43 6.12
C GLY A 18 -3.01 10.82 5.31
N GLU A 19 -1.80 10.94 5.86
CA GLU A 19 -0.61 10.34 5.25
C GLU A 19 -0.62 8.82 5.45
N ILE A 20 -0.30 8.08 4.38
CA ILE A 20 -0.26 6.61 4.38
C ILE A 20 1.09 6.15 4.94
N TYR A 21 1.06 5.19 5.86
CA TYR A 21 2.25 4.57 6.42
C TYR A 21 2.41 3.15 5.89
N TYR A 22 3.66 2.70 5.79
CA TYR A 22 4.00 1.37 5.31
C TYR A 22 4.84 0.62 6.35
N PHE A 23 4.70 -0.71 6.37
CA PHE A 23 5.55 -1.57 7.20
C PHE A 23 5.94 -2.82 6.41
N PRO A 24 7.23 -3.04 6.12
CA PRO A 24 8.33 -2.10 6.31
C PRO A 24 8.27 -0.94 5.31
N ASP A 25 8.86 0.21 5.67
CA ASP A 25 8.99 1.38 4.79
C ASP A 25 10.45 1.65 4.40
N ALA A 26 10.62 2.36 3.29
CA ALA A 26 11.90 2.87 2.81
C ALA A 26 11.72 4.22 2.11
N PRO A 27 12.74 5.11 2.14
CA PRO A 27 12.71 6.32 1.36
C PRO A 27 12.84 6.00 -0.14
N TYR A 28 11.97 6.57 -0.95
CA TYR A 28 12.02 6.50 -2.41
C TYR A 28 11.70 7.89 -2.97
N GLU A 29 12.69 8.50 -3.64
CA GLU A 29 12.65 9.91 -4.03
C GLU A 29 12.38 10.81 -2.80
N ASN A 30 11.28 11.57 -2.79
CA ASN A 30 10.92 12.53 -1.74
C ASN A 30 9.80 12.02 -0.83
N ARG A 31 9.54 10.71 -0.77
CA ARG A 31 8.49 10.11 0.07
C ARG A 31 8.87 8.74 0.61
N ASN A 32 8.22 8.33 1.70
CA ASN A 32 8.31 6.95 2.18
C ASN A 32 7.29 6.07 1.45
N VAL A 33 7.74 4.86 1.10
CA VAL A 33 6.96 3.86 0.38
C VAL A 33 7.16 2.50 1.03
N GLY A 34 6.24 1.57 0.79
CA GLY A 34 6.42 0.18 1.20
C GLY A 34 7.42 -0.51 0.28
N TYR A 35 8.05 -1.59 0.75
CA TYR A 35 8.91 -2.39 -0.11
C TYR A 35 8.89 -3.88 0.20
N PHE A 36 9.05 -4.68 -0.84
CA PHE A 36 9.41 -6.10 -0.71
C PHE A 36 10.94 -6.24 -0.81
N SER A 37 11.53 -6.95 0.15
CA SER A 37 12.94 -7.31 0.10
C SER A 37 13.20 -8.23 -1.09
N THR A 38 14.23 -7.93 -1.89
CA THR A 38 14.61 -8.77 -3.03
C THR A 38 15.38 -10.03 -2.62
N VAL A 39 15.79 -10.13 -1.34
CA VAL A 39 16.58 -11.25 -0.81
C VAL A 39 15.82 -12.58 -0.83
N VAL A 40 14.48 -12.54 -0.78
CA VAL A 40 13.63 -13.74 -0.79
C VAL A 40 13.37 -14.28 -2.21
N PHE A 41 13.87 -13.59 -3.25
CA PHE A 41 13.70 -13.99 -4.65
C PHE A 41 15.05 -14.49 -5.23
N PRO A 42 15.04 -15.40 -6.22
CA PRO A 42 13.86 -15.98 -6.88
C PRO A 42 13.18 -17.07 -6.06
N TYR A 43 11.90 -17.31 -6.35
CA TYR A 43 11.19 -18.49 -5.89
C TYR A 43 11.67 -19.71 -6.69
N LEU A 44 12.10 -20.77 -5.99
CA LEU A 44 12.72 -21.98 -6.53
C LEU A 44 11.92 -23.24 -6.19
N ASN A 45 10.61 -23.12 -5.94
CA ASN A 45 9.76 -24.20 -5.43
C ASN A 45 10.21 -24.77 -4.08
N GLN A 46 10.75 -23.92 -3.21
CA GLN A 46 11.12 -24.33 -1.85
C GLN A 46 9.85 -24.72 -1.05
N ALA A 47 9.92 -25.83 -0.31
CA ALA A 47 8.90 -26.16 0.67
C ALA A 47 8.79 -25.05 1.73
N ASP A 48 7.57 -24.77 2.20
CA ASP A 48 7.27 -23.76 3.22
C ASP A 48 7.74 -22.34 2.89
N PHE A 49 7.85 -22.01 1.60
CA PHE A 49 8.17 -20.65 1.16
C PHE A 49 7.15 -19.64 1.70
N GLN A 50 7.66 -18.57 2.34
CA GLN A 50 6.85 -17.47 2.84
C GLN A 50 7.01 -16.26 1.92
N SER A 51 5.93 -15.89 1.26
CA SER A 51 5.88 -14.66 0.45
C SER A 51 6.09 -13.44 1.34
N PRO A 52 6.91 -12.46 0.92
CA PRO A 52 7.09 -11.24 1.68
C PRO A 52 5.78 -10.44 1.71
N LEU A 53 5.51 -9.78 2.83
CA LEU A 53 4.30 -8.97 3.04
C LEU A 53 4.68 -7.52 3.31
N VAL A 54 3.80 -6.61 2.89
CA VAL A 54 3.86 -5.19 3.21
C VAL A 54 2.50 -4.78 3.76
N ALA A 55 2.48 -4.19 4.95
CA ALA A 55 1.29 -3.60 5.52
C ALA A 55 1.17 -2.13 5.09
N VAL A 56 -0.06 -1.70 4.87
CA VAL A 56 -0.43 -0.31 4.54
C VAL A 56 -1.39 0.17 5.63
N ALA A 57 -1.05 1.27 6.28
CA ALA A 57 -1.82 1.83 7.39
C ALA A 57 -2.32 3.24 7.05
N PHE A 58 -3.57 3.49 7.43
CA PHE A 58 -4.26 4.77 7.27
C PHE A 58 -4.60 5.30 8.68
N PRO A 59 -3.65 5.97 9.37
CA PRO A 59 -3.77 6.24 10.80
C PRO A 59 -4.75 7.36 11.14
N ALA A 60 -5.10 8.21 10.18
CA ALA A 60 -5.89 9.41 10.42
C ALA A 60 -7.05 9.52 9.43
N ILE A 61 -8.00 8.58 9.51
CA ILE A 61 -9.28 8.70 8.81
C ILE A 61 -10.09 9.80 9.50
N LYS A 62 -10.04 11.02 8.96
CA LYS A 62 -10.61 12.23 9.56
C LYS A 62 -12.13 12.30 9.50
N LYS A 63 -12.77 11.56 8.59
CA LYS A 63 -14.22 11.58 8.39
C LYS A 63 -14.83 10.21 8.68
N MET A 64 -15.92 10.23 9.43
CA MET A 64 -16.86 9.11 9.56
C MET A 64 -17.62 8.94 8.23
N ASN A 65 -18.04 7.72 7.91
CA ASN A 65 -18.76 7.38 6.67
C ASN A 65 -17.97 7.65 5.38
N LEU A 66 -16.66 7.40 5.41
CA LEU A 66 -15.79 7.47 4.25
C LEU A 66 -15.86 6.16 3.45
N SER A 67 -16.05 6.26 2.13
CA SER A 67 -15.78 5.19 1.16
C SER A 67 -14.80 5.73 0.13
N VAL A 68 -13.63 5.11 0.01
CA VAL A 68 -12.57 5.54 -0.89
C VAL A 68 -11.85 4.34 -1.49
N THR A 69 -11.64 4.40 -2.81
CA THR A 69 -10.87 3.39 -3.53
C THR A 69 -9.39 3.71 -3.41
N ILE A 70 -8.61 2.72 -2.97
CA ILE A 70 -7.16 2.77 -2.90
C ILE A 70 -6.58 1.99 -4.07
N VAL A 71 -5.55 2.55 -4.70
CA VAL A 71 -4.76 1.91 -5.75
C VAL A 71 -3.31 1.83 -5.31
N CYS A 72 -2.76 0.61 -5.30
CA CYS A 72 -1.35 0.33 -5.04
C CYS A 72 -0.66 -0.17 -6.30
N LYS A 73 0.54 0.35 -6.56
CA LYS A 73 1.35 -0.01 -7.72
C LYS A 73 2.81 -0.21 -7.34
N TYR A 74 3.51 -1.00 -8.16
CA TYR A 74 4.97 -1.06 -8.13
C TYR A 74 5.55 0.22 -8.74
N LEU A 75 6.68 0.72 -8.21
CA LEU A 75 7.33 1.94 -8.70
C LEU A 75 8.53 1.69 -9.62
N ASN A 76 9.18 0.54 -9.45
CA ASN A 76 10.43 0.21 -10.13
C ASN A 76 10.35 -1.12 -10.90
N LEU A 77 9.13 -1.51 -11.29
CA LEU A 77 8.85 -2.64 -12.17
C LEU A 77 7.99 -2.15 -13.34
N ASP A 78 8.31 -2.62 -14.54
CA ASP A 78 7.53 -2.35 -15.76
C ASP A 78 6.40 -3.37 -15.87
N VAL A 79 5.38 -3.18 -15.03
CA VAL A 79 4.18 -4.01 -14.97
C VAL A 79 2.96 -3.12 -14.86
N ASP A 80 1.94 -3.40 -15.68
CA ASP A 80 0.68 -2.64 -15.67
C ASP A 80 -0.27 -3.04 -14.53
N ASP A 81 0.10 -4.05 -13.75
CA ASP A 81 -0.72 -4.56 -12.65
C ASP A 81 -0.84 -3.54 -11.52
N VAL A 82 -2.10 -3.27 -11.14
CA VAL A 82 -2.48 -2.39 -10.04
C VAL A 82 -3.40 -3.13 -9.10
N TYR A 83 -3.08 -3.10 -7.81
CA TYR A 83 -3.95 -3.63 -6.76
C TYR A 83 -4.94 -2.55 -6.36
N LYS A 84 -6.24 -2.87 -6.45
CA LYS A 84 -7.32 -1.93 -6.12
C LYS A 84 -8.20 -2.53 -5.03
N PHE A 85 -8.51 -1.74 -4.00
CA PHE A 85 -9.45 -2.14 -2.95
C PHE A 85 -10.23 -0.93 -2.44
N GLU A 86 -11.40 -1.17 -1.86
CA GLU A 86 -12.20 -0.12 -1.24
C GLU A 86 -11.96 -0.11 0.27
N LEU A 87 -11.70 1.09 0.81
CA LEU A 87 -11.64 1.33 2.24
C LEU A 87 -12.93 2.03 2.67
N ILE A 88 -13.67 1.37 3.56
CA ILE A 88 -14.94 1.86 4.09
C ILE A 88 -14.82 2.03 5.61
N SER A 89 -14.97 3.25 6.10
CA SER A 89 -15.13 3.57 7.52
C SER A 89 -16.60 3.86 7.79
N ARG A 90 -17.22 3.15 8.73
CA ARG A 90 -18.62 3.34 9.15
C ARG A 90 -18.66 3.68 10.64
N ASP A 91 -19.61 4.50 11.05
CA ASP A 91 -19.98 4.57 12.46
C ASP A 91 -20.48 3.19 12.91
N THR A 92 -19.91 2.69 14.00
CA THR A 92 -20.54 1.61 14.76
C THR A 92 -21.53 2.28 15.72
N PRO A 93 -22.81 1.86 15.74
CA PRO A 93 -23.80 2.41 16.66
C PRO A 93 -23.44 2.15 18.13
#